data_AF-A0AB33K6F2-F1
#
_entry.id   AF-A0AB33K6F2-F1
#
_cell.length_a   1.000
_cell.length_b   1.000
_cell.length_c   1.000
_cell.angle_alpha   90.00
_cell.angle_beta   90.00
_cell.angle_gamma   90.00
#
_symmetry.space_group_name_H-M   'P 1'
#
loop_
_entity.id
_entity.type
_entity.pdbx_description
1 polymer ?
#
loop_
_entity_poly.entity_id
_entity_poly.type
_entity_poly.pdbx_seq_one_letter_code
_entity_poly.pdbx_strand_id
1 'polypeptide(L)'
;MRTDSGDAGAPVAHTTPVADGGPTTEDTPMNLYDSPVERARRTRERAEELGRAADRATDPEHRQRLREKALRLLREDPAPDSRPS
;
A
#
# COMPACT_ATOMS: atom_id res chain seq x y z
N MET A 1 20.14 55.35 17.05
CA MET A 1 21.14 54.77 17.96
C MET A 1 21.44 53.36 17.47
N ARG A 2 22.69 53.05 17.11
CA ARG A 2 23.18 51.68 16.89
C ARG A 2 23.90 51.24 18.16
N THR A 3 23.58 50.04 18.64
CA THR A 3 24.42 49.13 19.46
C THR A 3 23.87 47.75 19.13
N ASP A 4 24.54 46.98 18.28
CA ASP A 4 25.68 46.12 18.62
C ASP A 4 25.31 45.04 19.64
N SER A 5 25.52 43.79 19.24
CA SER A 5 26.25 42.75 19.97
C SER A 5 25.70 41.39 19.57
N GLY A 6 26.46 40.73 18.70
CA GLY A 6 26.34 39.29 18.53
C GLY A 6 26.81 38.60 19.79
N ASP A 7 26.08 37.59 20.23
CA ASP A 7 26.60 36.56 21.12
C ASP A 7 26.53 35.22 20.37
N ALA A 8 27.72 34.70 20.13
CA ALA A 8 27.98 33.39 19.57
C ALA A 8 28.51 32.53 20.72
N GLY A 9 27.90 31.38 20.99
CA GLY A 9 28.53 30.48 21.96
C GLY A 9 27.67 29.38 22.55
N ALA A 10 27.27 28.44 21.70
CA ALA A 10 27.38 26.99 21.92
C ALA A 10 26.70 26.30 23.16
N PRO A 11 26.41 24.99 23.04
CA PRO A 11 25.35 24.30 23.75
C PRO A 11 25.85 23.62 25.03
N VAL A 12 24.96 23.21 25.94
CA VAL A 12 24.96 21.83 26.50
C VAL A 12 23.80 21.55 27.47
N ALA A 13 23.23 20.36 27.27
CA ALA A 13 22.67 19.44 28.25
C ALA A 13 21.38 19.84 29.00
N HIS A 14 20.24 19.53 28.38
CA HIS A 14 19.18 18.83 29.11
C HIS A 14 19.16 17.40 28.58
N THR A 15 19.93 16.53 29.23
CA THR A 15 19.73 15.08 29.11
C THR A 15 18.48 14.75 29.91
N THR A 16 17.30 14.96 29.34
CA THR A 16 16.12 14.25 29.81
C THR A 16 16.34 12.78 29.46
N PRO A 17 16.39 11.86 30.43
CA PRO A 17 16.28 10.45 30.12
C PRO A 17 14.89 10.24 29.52
N VAL A 18 14.83 10.11 28.19
CA VAL A 18 13.67 9.50 27.55
C VAL A 18 13.57 8.12 28.18
N ALA A 19 12.48 7.95 28.91
CA ALA A 19 12.06 6.67 29.42
C ALA A 19 12.14 5.66 28.28
N ASP A 20 12.89 4.61 28.58
CA ASP A 20 12.76 3.27 28.04
C ASP A 20 11.40 3.06 27.35
N GLY A 21 11.48 2.90 26.03
CA GLY A 21 10.33 2.92 25.14
C GLY A 21 10.79 3.24 23.73
N GLY A 22 11.80 2.51 23.26
CA GLY A 22 12.18 2.53 21.85
C GLY A 22 10.96 2.31 20.95
N PRO A 23 11.03 2.66 19.67
CA PRO A 23 9.97 2.37 18.73
C PRO A 23 9.95 0.85 18.53
N THR A 24 9.26 0.13 19.41
CA THR A 24 8.44 -0.97 18.92
C THR A 24 7.26 -0.31 18.23
N THR A 25 7.54 0.34 17.09
CA THR A 25 6.83 -0.01 15.87
C THR A 25 6.93 -1.51 15.86
N GLU A 26 5.98 -2.15 16.51
CA GLU A 26 5.75 -3.56 16.31
C GLU A 26 5.81 -3.67 14.79
N ASP A 27 6.78 -4.45 14.34
CA ASP A 27 6.72 -5.16 13.08
C ASP A 27 5.48 -6.06 13.17
N THR A 28 4.32 -5.42 13.32
CA THR A 28 3.02 -5.94 13.07
C THR A 28 3.06 -6.00 11.56
N PRO A 29 3.20 -7.18 10.95
CA PRO A 29 3.00 -7.26 9.53
C PRO A 29 1.62 -6.65 9.29
N MET A 30 1.58 -5.53 8.59
CA MET A 30 0.38 -4.86 8.09
C MET A 30 -0.23 -5.73 6.96
N ASN A 31 -0.26 -7.05 7.20
CA ASN A 31 -0.69 -8.12 6.32
C ASN A 31 -1.90 -8.86 6.90
N LEU A 32 -2.40 -8.46 8.07
CA LEU A 32 -3.58 -9.06 8.70
C LEU A 32 -4.90 -8.73 7.95
N TYR A 33 -4.87 -7.77 7.02
CA TYR A 33 -6.03 -7.38 6.22
C TYR A 33 -6.19 -8.15 4.90
N ASP A 34 -5.20 -8.96 4.49
CA ASP A 34 -5.28 -9.75 3.27
C ASP A 34 -5.66 -11.19 3.62
N SER A 35 -6.75 -11.34 4.40
CA SER A 35 -7.31 -12.67 4.64
C SER A 35 -7.65 -13.31 3.30
N PRO A 36 -7.51 -14.64 3.15
CA PRO A 36 -7.88 -15.32 1.90
C PRO A 36 -9.29 -14.97 1.42
N VAL A 37 -10.21 -14.72 2.36
CA VAL A 37 -11.59 -14.31 2.09
C VAL A 37 -11.67 -12.89 1.52
N GLU A 38 -10.97 -11.92 2.13
CA GLU A 38 -10.94 -10.54 1.63
C GLU A 38 -10.24 -10.45 0.27
N ARG A 39 -9.19 -11.25 0.07
CA ARG A 39 -8.50 -11.39 -1.21
C ARG A 39 -9.40 -11.96 -2.28
N ALA A 40 -10.08 -13.08 -2.00
CA ALA A 40 -11.04 -13.69 -2.92
C ALA A 40 -12.19 -12.71 -3.25
N ARG A 41 -12.67 -11.96 -2.26
CA ARG A 41 -13.68 -10.92 -2.45
C ARG A 41 -13.18 -9.81 -3.37
N ARG A 42 -12.00 -9.24 -3.13
CA ARG A 42 -11.40 -8.20 -3.99
C ARG A 42 -11.13 -8.71 -5.40
N THR A 43 -10.64 -9.92 -5.54
CA THR A 43 -10.40 -10.57 -6.84
C THR A 43 -11.70 -10.71 -7.62
N ARG A 44 -12.77 -11.15 -6.94
CA ARG A 44 -14.11 -11.25 -7.54
C ARG A 44 -14.66 -9.88 -7.93
N GLU A 45 -14.61 -8.88 -7.03
CA GLU A 45 -15.05 -7.51 -7.31
C GLU A 45 -14.32 -6.94 -8.53
N ARG A 46 -13.01 -7.17 -8.64
CA ARG A 46 -12.20 -6.74 -9.78
C ARG A 46 -12.54 -7.48 -11.07
N ALA A 47 -12.82 -8.78 -11.01
CA ALA A 47 -13.27 -9.55 -12.18
C ALA A 47 -14.64 -9.06 -12.68
N GLU A 48 -15.57 -8.75 -11.78
CA GLU A 48 -16.87 -8.17 -12.12
C GLU A 48 -16.73 -6.78 -12.75
N GLU A 49 -15.84 -5.94 -12.22
CA GLU A 49 -15.53 -4.63 -12.80
C GLU A 49 -14.99 -4.74 -14.23
N LEU A 50 -14.05 -5.66 -14.46
CA LEU A 50 -13.49 -5.92 -15.79
C LEU A 50 -14.57 -6.43 -16.77
N GLY A 51 -15.51 -7.26 -16.31
CA GLY A 51 -16.67 -7.67 -17.11
C GLY A 51 -17.52 -6.47 -17.55
N ARG A 52 -17.87 -5.59 -16.61
CA ARG A 52 -18.64 -4.36 -16.91
C ARG A 52 -17.87 -3.39 -17.80
N ALA A 53 -16.54 -3.32 -17.68
CA ALA A 53 -15.70 -2.54 -18.57
C ALA A 53 -15.68 -3.15 -19.98
N ALA A 54 -15.64 -4.48 -20.09
CA ALA A 54 -15.68 -5.18 -21.36
C ALA A 54 -17.01 -4.95 -22.10
N ASP A 55 -18.14 -4.92 -21.38
CA ASP A 55 -19.45 -4.66 -21.97
C ASP A 55 -19.59 -3.23 -22.50
N ARG A 56 -18.86 -2.28 -21.90
CA ARG A 56 -18.80 -0.88 -22.34
C ARG A 56 -17.71 -0.62 -23.39
N ALA A 57 -16.76 -1.54 -23.56
CA ALA A 57 -15.69 -1.40 -24.53
C ALA A 57 -16.24 -1.51 -25.96
N THR A 58 -16.04 -0.45 -26.73
CA THR A 58 -16.41 -0.39 -28.16
C THR A 58 -15.42 -1.13 -29.04
N ASP A 59 -14.17 -1.26 -28.60
CA ASP A 59 -13.12 -1.98 -29.30
C ASP A 59 -13.20 -3.50 -29.03
N PRO A 60 -13.30 -4.34 -30.07
CA PRO A 60 -13.47 -5.78 -29.90
C PRO A 60 -12.24 -6.49 -29.32
N GLU A 61 -11.02 -6.00 -29.57
CA GLU A 61 -9.81 -6.57 -28.99
C GLU A 61 -9.70 -6.22 -27.51
N HIS A 62 -9.96 -4.97 -27.16
CA HIS A 62 -9.95 -4.47 -25.80
C HIS A 62 -10.99 -5.19 -24.94
N ARG A 63 -12.20 -5.39 -25.47
CA ARG A 63 -13.25 -6.20 -24.83
C ARG A 63 -12.77 -7.62 -24.54
N GLN A 64 -12.10 -8.27 -25.50
CA GLN A 64 -11.57 -9.62 -25.31
C GLN A 64 -10.51 -9.66 -24.21
N ARG A 65 -9.55 -8.72 -24.23
CA ARG A 65 -8.51 -8.62 -23.20
C ARG A 65 -9.09 -8.41 -21.80
N LEU A 66 -10.14 -7.60 -21.67
CA LEU A 66 -10.82 -7.36 -20.39
C LEU A 66 -11.53 -8.63 -19.88
N ARG A 67 -12.21 -9.38 -20.77
CA ARG A 67 -12.84 -10.66 -20.43
C ARG A 67 -11.82 -11.72 -20.02
N GLU A 68 -10.74 -11.85 -20.78
CA GLU A 68 -9.65 -12.77 -20.45
C GLU A 68 -9.01 -12.44 -19.11
N LYS A 69 -8.80 -11.15 -18.82
CA LYS A 69 -8.26 -10.70 -17.54
C LYS A 69 -9.22 -10.99 -16.37
N ALA A 70 -10.53 -10.82 -16.56
CA ALA A 70 -11.53 -11.18 -15.56
C ALA A 70 -11.50 -12.69 -15.26
N LEU A 71 -11.45 -13.53 -16.29
CA LEU A 71 -11.37 -14.98 -16.16
C LEU A 71 -10.06 -15.41 -15.48
N ARG A 72 -8.94 -14.78 -15.83
CA ARG A 72 -7.65 -15.05 -15.18
C ARG A 72 -7.71 -14.76 -13.69
N LEU A 73 -8.27 -13.62 -13.28
CA LEU A 73 -8.43 -13.27 -11.87
C LEU A 73 -9.26 -14.31 -11.10
N LEU A 74 -10.36 -14.80 -11.68
CA LEU A 74 -11.18 -15.85 -11.05
C LEU A 74 -10.48 -17.21 -10.98
N ARG A 75 -9.52 -17.48 -11.88
CA ARG A 75 -8.77 -18.74 -11.93
C ARG A 75 -7.53 -18.72 -11.04
N GLU A 76 -6.88 -17.57 -10.92
CA GLU A 76 -5.67 -17.34 -10.11
C GLU A 76 -6.03 -16.88 -8.68
N ASP A 77 -6.98 -17.56 -8.02
CA ASP A 77 -7.28 -17.35 -6.58
C ASP A 77 -5.95 -17.25 -5.80
N PRO A 78 -5.71 -16.17 -5.05
CA PRO A 78 -4.39 -15.59 -5.10
C PRO A 78 -3.44 -16.40 -4.22
N ALA A 79 -2.53 -17.13 -4.87
CA ALA A 79 -1.29 -17.52 -4.23
C ALA A 79 -0.63 -16.24 -3.70
N PRO A 80 -0.32 -16.14 -2.39
CA PRO A 80 0.44 -15.01 -1.88
C PRO A 80 1.83 -15.01 -2.51
N ASP A 81 2.30 -13.81 -2.83
CA ASP A 81 3.59 -13.49 -3.43
C ASP A 81 3.84 -13.91 -4.89
N SER A 82 3.69 -12.92 -5.76
CA SER A 82 4.61 -12.73 -6.87
C SER A 82 4.97 -11.26 -6.93
N ARG A 83 5.75 -10.79 -5.95
CA ARG A 83 6.62 -9.64 -6.13
C ARG A 83 7.92 -10.14 -6.76
N PRO A 84 8.33 -9.66 -7.95
CA PRO A 84 9.64 -9.99 -8.49
C PRO A 84 10.70 -9.30 -7.62
N SER A 85 11.65 -10.09 -7.11
CA SER A 85 12.88 -9.62 -6.44
C SER A 85 13.94 -9.21 -7.45
#